data_AF-A0A955V1X2-F1
#
_entry.id   AF-A0A955V1X2-F1
#
_cell.length_a   1.000
_cell.length_b   1.000
_cell.length_c   1.000
_cell.angle_alpha   90.00
_cell.angle_beta   90.00
_cell.angle_gamma   90.00
#
_symmetry.space_group_name_H-M   'P 1'
#
loop_
_entity.id
_entity.type
_entity.pdbx_description
1 polymer ?
#
loop_
_entity_poly.entity_id
_entity_poly.type
_entity_poly.pdbx_seq_one_letter_code
_entity_poly.pdbx_strand_id
1 'polypeptide(L)'
;MAAPPSLVLTCEHGGARVPRAYAAALRIPDAVLASHRGFDAGALDAARALSRALAAPLVAATTTRLLVDLNRSPHNPRAFSPFARRLPREVREALLRDVHAPHWARVRAALDAAAERAPSVVHVAVHSFTPVLGGDERRFDVGLLYDPRRAPELRFALRLQAALRHVLPGLRVRRNAPYRGVADGLATAMRRERPARRYVGLELELCQAWLARDPKRRLLVKAVELALRSVLAQNA
;
A
#
# COMPACT_ATOMS: atom_id res chain seq x y z
N MET A 1 20.44 10.74 21.35
CA MET A 1 19.72 9.79 20.48
C MET A 1 19.10 10.60 19.36
N ALA A 2 19.06 10.06 18.14
CA ALA A 2 18.39 10.77 17.04
C ALA A 2 16.87 10.77 17.27
N ALA A 3 16.14 11.69 16.65
CA ALA A 3 14.69 11.59 16.69
C ALA A 3 14.22 10.37 15.87
N PRO A 4 13.17 9.64 16.30
CA PRO A 4 12.62 8.52 15.53
C PRO A 4 12.14 9.00 14.15
N PRO A 5 12.09 8.11 13.14
CA PRO A 5 11.52 8.44 11.85
C PRO A 5 10.02 8.76 11.96
N SER A 6 9.55 9.69 11.13
CA SER A 6 8.12 9.91 10.91
C SER A 6 7.52 8.75 10.11
N LEU A 7 6.27 8.36 10.40
CA LEU A 7 5.52 7.36 9.63
C LEU A 7 4.50 8.05 8.72
N VAL A 8 4.39 7.61 7.47
CA VAL A 8 3.32 7.96 6.54
C VAL A 8 2.69 6.69 5.99
N LEU A 9 1.36 6.63 5.99
CA LEU A 9 0.59 5.51 5.45
C LEU A 9 -0.07 5.89 4.13
N THR A 10 -0.14 4.93 3.21
CA THR A 10 -0.92 5.05 1.97
C THR A 10 -1.79 3.83 1.75
N CYS A 11 -2.84 3.99 0.95
CA CYS A 11 -3.70 2.88 0.53
C CYS A 11 -4.34 3.21 -0.83
N GLU A 12 -3.68 2.78 -1.89
CA GLU A 12 -3.96 3.11 -3.29
C GLU A 12 -5.16 2.33 -3.83
N HIS A 13 -5.43 1.15 -3.29
CA HIS A 13 -6.49 0.23 -3.74
C HIS A 13 -7.61 0.10 -2.72
N GLY A 14 -7.88 1.16 -1.96
CA GLY A 14 -8.78 1.11 -0.80
C GLY A 14 -10.28 1.02 -1.10
N GLY A 15 -10.71 1.13 -2.35
CA GLY A 15 -12.14 1.03 -2.67
C GLY A 15 -12.44 0.75 -4.13
N ALA A 16 -13.69 0.39 -4.39
CA ALA A 16 -14.19 -0.01 -5.69
C ALA A 16 -15.07 1.06 -6.37
N ARG A 17 -15.05 2.32 -5.90
CA ARG A 17 -15.93 3.36 -6.44
C ARG A 17 -15.57 3.70 -7.88
N VAL A 18 -16.56 3.70 -8.78
CA VAL A 18 -16.42 4.27 -10.12
C VAL A 18 -17.01 5.68 -10.10
N PRO A 19 -16.23 6.75 -10.36
CA PRO A 19 -16.78 8.09 -10.46
C PRO A 19 -17.87 8.16 -11.54
N ARG A 20 -18.95 8.89 -11.25
CA ARG A 20 -20.14 8.98 -12.13
C ARG A 20 -19.80 9.36 -13.57
N ALA A 21 -18.82 10.25 -13.75
CA ALA A 21 -18.33 10.68 -15.06
C ALA A 21 -17.80 9.54 -15.95
N TYR A 22 -17.34 8.42 -15.37
CA TYR A 22 -16.75 7.31 -16.12
C TYR A 22 -17.59 6.03 -16.10
N ALA A 23 -18.66 5.98 -15.29
CA ALA A 23 -19.44 4.76 -15.06
C ALA A 23 -20.04 4.20 -16.36
N ALA A 24 -20.66 5.06 -17.17
CA ALA A 24 -21.28 4.66 -18.44
C ALA A 24 -20.25 4.14 -19.47
N ALA A 25 -19.04 4.72 -19.47
CA ALA A 25 -18.03 4.41 -20.48
C ALA A 25 -17.26 3.11 -20.19
N LEU A 26 -17.04 2.76 -18.91
CA LEU A 26 -16.24 1.57 -18.56
C LEU A 26 -17.03 0.27 -18.59
N ARG A 27 -18.34 0.32 -18.25
CA ARG A 27 -19.24 -0.85 -18.17
C ARG A 27 -18.62 -2.06 -17.46
N ILE A 28 -17.97 -1.80 -16.31
CA ILE A 28 -17.31 -2.84 -15.52
C ILE A 28 -18.40 -3.73 -14.91
N PRO A 29 -18.36 -5.06 -15.10
CA PRO A 29 -19.30 -5.95 -14.43
C PRO A 29 -19.16 -5.87 -12.91
N ASP A 30 -20.28 -5.82 -12.19
CA ASP A 30 -20.29 -5.68 -10.72
C ASP A 30 -19.46 -6.76 -10.03
N ALA A 31 -19.50 -8.00 -10.53
CA ALA A 31 -18.70 -9.10 -10.01
C ALA A 31 -17.18 -8.84 -10.12
N VAL A 32 -16.73 -8.18 -11.20
CA VAL A 32 -15.33 -7.81 -11.37
C VAL A 32 -14.97 -6.66 -10.44
N LEU A 33 -15.86 -5.67 -10.31
CA LEU A 33 -15.70 -4.51 -9.45
C LEU A 33 -15.61 -4.90 -7.96
N ALA A 34 -16.42 -5.88 -7.53
CA ALA A 34 -16.44 -6.42 -6.18
C ALA A 34 -15.31 -7.43 -5.89
N SER A 35 -14.52 -7.81 -6.89
CA SER A 35 -13.41 -8.77 -6.73
C SER A 35 -12.08 -8.08 -6.37
N HIS A 36 -11.06 -8.90 -6.09
CA HIS A 36 -9.67 -8.45 -5.92
C HIS A 36 -9.09 -7.68 -7.13
N ARG A 37 -9.75 -7.73 -8.29
CA ARG A 37 -9.38 -6.92 -9.46
C ARG A 37 -9.81 -5.46 -9.29
N GLY A 38 -10.90 -5.22 -8.59
CA GLY A 38 -11.49 -3.89 -8.37
C GLY A 38 -10.80 -3.09 -7.29
N PHE A 39 -10.40 -3.76 -6.20
CA PHE A 39 -9.82 -3.15 -5.00
C PHE A 39 -9.21 -4.21 -4.08
N ASP A 40 -8.52 -3.75 -3.03
CA ASP A 40 -7.91 -4.58 -2.00
C ASP A 40 -8.85 -4.69 -0.79
N ALA A 41 -9.58 -5.80 -0.69
CA ALA A 41 -10.59 -6.01 0.33
C ALA A 41 -10.04 -5.91 1.76
N GLY A 42 -10.58 -4.97 2.54
CA GLY A 42 -10.21 -4.72 3.94
C GLY A 42 -8.92 -3.92 4.14
N ALA A 43 -8.17 -3.60 3.09
CA ALA A 43 -6.91 -2.84 3.20
C ALA A 43 -7.15 -1.43 3.73
N LEU A 44 -8.20 -0.74 3.25
CA LEU A 44 -8.53 0.62 3.71
C LEU A 44 -8.92 0.66 5.19
N ASP A 45 -9.67 -0.33 5.67
CA ASP A 45 -10.08 -0.40 7.07
C ASP A 45 -8.87 -0.66 7.98
N ALA A 46 -7.96 -1.55 7.56
CA ALA A 46 -6.69 -1.77 8.23
C ALA A 46 -5.83 -0.49 8.24
N ALA A 47 -5.68 0.19 7.10
CA ALA A 47 -4.90 1.42 6.98
C ALA A 47 -5.46 2.54 7.87
N ARG A 48 -6.78 2.72 7.92
CA ARG A 48 -7.46 3.70 8.80
C ARG A 48 -7.25 3.38 10.28
N ALA A 49 -7.34 2.11 10.66
CA ALA A 49 -7.11 1.69 12.03
C ALA A 49 -5.65 1.92 12.45
N LEU A 50 -4.69 1.57 11.58
CA LEU A 50 -3.27 1.84 11.80
C LEU A 50 -2.97 3.34 11.90
N SER A 51 -3.56 4.16 11.01
CA SER A 51 -3.39 5.61 11.01
C SER A 51 -3.84 6.24 12.32
N ARG A 52 -5.05 5.88 12.80
CA ARG A 52 -5.55 6.36 14.10
C ARG A 52 -4.66 5.92 15.25
N ALA A 53 -4.29 4.64 15.29
CA ALA A 53 -3.52 4.10 16.39
C ALA A 53 -2.11 4.72 16.43
N LEU A 54 -1.41 4.80 15.30
CA LEU A 54 -0.03 5.28 15.21
C LEU A 54 0.08 6.81 15.12
N ALA A 55 -1.05 7.53 15.13
CA ALA A 55 -1.11 8.98 14.90
C ALA A 55 -0.35 9.40 13.62
N ALA A 56 -0.46 8.59 12.57
CA ALA A 56 0.26 8.78 11.30
C ALA A 56 -0.69 9.26 10.19
N PRO A 57 -0.28 10.22 9.34
CA PRO A 57 -1.08 10.64 8.19
C PRO A 57 -1.35 9.47 7.24
N LEU A 58 -2.56 9.44 6.69
CA LEU A 58 -3.00 8.45 5.70
C LEU A 58 -3.46 9.14 4.42
N VAL A 59 -2.82 8.81 3.30
CA VAL A 59 -3.29 9.17 1.96
C VAL A 59 -3.88 7.93 1.28
N ALA A 60 -5.21 7.86 1.25
CA ALA A 60 -5.93 6.73 0.68
C ALA A 60 -6.80 7.13 -0.52
N ALA A 61 -7.05 6.16 -1.40
CA ALA A 61 -8.00 6.24 -2.49
C ALA A 61 -9.17 5.29 -2.26
N THR A 62 -10.35 5.69 -2.75
CA THR A 62 -11.59 4.91 -2.69
C THR A 62 -12.11 4.56 -4.09
N THR A 63 -11.47 5.10 -5.13
CA THR A 63 -11.76 4.80 -6.53
C THR A 63 -11.16 3.46 -6.93
N THR A 64 -11.87 2.69 -7.76
CA THR A 64 -11.37 1.41 -8.24
C THR A 64 -10.07 1.57 -9.02
N ARG A 65 -9.13 0.65 -8.80
CA ARG A 65 -7.92 0.53 -9.62
C ARG A 65 -8.21 0.16 -11.08
N LEU A 66 -9.44 -0.25 -11.39
CA LEU A 66 -9.87 -0.55 -12.76
C LEU A 66 -10.01 0.70 -13.65
N LEU A 67 -9.94 1.90 -13.06
CA LEU A 67 -9.83 3.16 -13.80
C LEU A 67 -8.37 3.39 -14.23
N VAL A 68 -7.57 3.80 -13.24
CA VAL A 68 -6.14 4.01 -13.31
C VAL A 68 -5.56 3.47 -12.01
N ASP A 69 -4.54 2.65 -12.10
CA ASP A 69 -3.88 2.05 -10.96
C ASP A 69 -2.95 3.08 -10.31
N LEU A 70 -3.33 3.52 -9.12
CA LEU A 70 -2.60 4.54 -8.36
C LEU A 70 -1.26 4.03 -7.80
N ASN A 71 -1.02 2.72 -7.79
CA ASN A 71 0.27 2.11 -7.48
C ASN A 71 1.05 1.73 -8.77
N ARG A 72 0.87 2.49 -9.85
CA ARG A 72 1.66 2.39 -11.09
C ARG A 72 2.09 3.77 -11.57
N SER A 73 3.26 3.87 -12.21
CA SER A 73 3.65 5.10 -12.90
C SER A 73 2.69 5.40 -14.06
N PRO A 74 2.53 6.68 -14.49
CA PRO A 74 1.57 7.05 -15.53
C PRO A 74 1.88 6.42 -16.90
N HIS A 75 3.14 6.07 -17.16
CA HIS A 75 3.58 5.44 -18.41
C HIS A 75 3.63 3.91 -18.32
N ASN A 76 3.30 3.33 -17.16
CA ASN A 76 3.28 1.89 -17.02
C ASN A 76 2.21 1.27 -17.95
N PRO A 77 2.53 0.21 -18.72
CA PRO A 77 1.56 -0.42 -19.62
C PRO A 77 0.35 -1.05 -18.90
N ARG A 78 0.44 -1.21 -17.57
CA ARG A 78 -0.61 -1.68 -16.68
C ARG A 78 -1.22 -0.57 -15.81
N ALA A 79 -0.90 0.70 -16.05
CA ALA A 79 -1.52 1.84 -15.37
C ALA A 79 -3.03 1.87 -15.63
N PHE A 80 -3.47 1.55 -16.84
CA PHE A 80 -4.88 1.41 -17.17
C PHE A 80 -5.29 -0.06 -17.22
N SER A 81 -6.46 -0.36 -16.65
CA SER A 81 -7.04 -1.70 -16.73
C SER A 81 -7.48 -2.03 -18.16
N PRO A 82 -7.78 -3.31 -18.49
CA PRO A 82 -8.37 -3.67 -19.77
C PRO A 82 -9.66 -2.90 -20.12
N PHE A 83 -10.44 -2.46 -19.12
CA PHE A 83 -11.63 -1.63 -19.34
C PHE A 83 -11.24 -0.20 -19.72
N ALA A 84 -10.36 0.42 -18.94
CA ALA A 84 -9.95 1.80 -19.17
C ALA A 84 -9.06 1.99 -20.41
N ARG A 85 -8.29 0.96 -20.81
CA ARG A 85 -7.47 1.01 -22.04
C ARG A 85 -8.29 1.16 -23.32
N ARG A 86 -9.58 0.77 -23.30
CA ARG A 86 -10.50 0.90 -24.43
C ARG A 86 -11.13 2.29 -24.54
N LEU A 87 -10.99 3.11 -23.50
CA LEU A 87 -11.50 4.49 -23.52
C LEU A 87 -10.70 5.35 -24.51
N PRO A 88 -11.28 6.42 -25.07
CA PRO A 88 -10.56 7.40 -25.86
C PRO A 88 -9.32 7.95 -25.14
N ARG A 89 -8.32 8.38 -25.89
CA ARG A 89 -7.05 8.87 -25.34
C ARG A 89 -7.27 10.04 -24.39
N GLU A 90 -8.15 10.94 -24.76
CA GLU A 90 -8.51 12.17 -24.05
C GLU A 90 -9.09 11.85 -22.66
N VAL A 91 -9.90 10.78 -22.58
CA VAL A 91 -10.48 10.30 -21.31
C VAL A 91 -9.40 9.68 -20.42
N ARG A 92 -8.45 8.94 -21.00
CA ARG A 92 -7.31 8.38 -20.25
C ARG A 92 -6.39 9.48 -19.74
N GLU A 93 -6.12 10.51 -20.54
CA GLU A 93 -5.35 11.68 -20.13
C GLU A 93 -6.07 12.45 -19.00
N ALA A 94 -7.40 12.58 -19.08
CA ALA A 94 -8.19 13.13 -17.98
C ALA A 94 -8.09 12.29 -16.69
N LEU A 95 -8.14 10.96 -16.78
CA LEU A 95 -7.93 10.09 -15.61
C LEU A 95 -6.55 10.29 -14.97
N LEU A 96 -5.50 10.49 -15.78
CA LEU A 96 -4.17 10.78 -15.26
C LEU A 96 -4.13 12.13 -14.55
N ARG A 97 -4.70 13.17 -15.17
CA ARG A 97 -4.69 14.53 -14.63
C ARG A 97 -5.59 14.70 -13.41
N ASP A 98 -6.76 14.08 -13.40
CA ASP A 98 -7.83 14.38 -12.44
C ASP A 98 -7.90 13.35 -11.31
N VAL A 99 -7.28 12.16 -11.47
CA VAL A 99 -7.30 11.09 -10.46
C VAL A 99 -5.90 10.67 -10.03
N HIS A 100 -5.01 10.34 -10.99
CA HIS A 100 -3.67 9.82 -10.68
C HIS A 100 -2.73 10.87 -10.10
N ALA A 101 -2.50 11.95 -10.84
CA ALA A 101 -1.56 13.01 -10.45
C ALA A 101 -1.94 13.67 -9.11
N PRO A 102 -3.22 13.97 -8.80
CA PRO A 102 -3.61 14.54 -7.51
C PRO A 102 -3.35 13.58 -6.34
N HIS A 103 -3.53 12.26 -6.53
CA HIS A 103 -3.21 11.29 -5.50
C HIS A 103 -1.69 11.27 -5.22
N TRP A 104 -0.87 11.19 -6.27
CA TRP A 104 0.59 11.20 -6.14
C TRP A 104 1.11 12.49 -5.53
N ALA A 105 0.54 13.65 -5.90
CA ALA A 105 0.88 14.94 -5.31
C ALA A 105 0.58 14.96 -3.80
N ARG A 106 -0.57 14.45 -3.36
CA ARG A 106 -0.91 14.32 -1.94
C ARG A 106 0.05 13.42 -1.18
N VAL A 107 0.48 12.31 -1.79
CA VAL A 107 1.47 11.42 -1.18
C VAL A 107 2.81 12.13 -1.01
N ARG A 108 3.30 12.81 -2.06
CA ARG A 108 4.54 13.59 -1.97
C ARG A 108 4.45 14.64 -0.87
N ALA A 109 3.39 15.44 -0.85
CA ALA A 109 3.18 16.46 0.17
C ALA A 109 3.17 15.89 1.60
N ALA A 110 2.52 14.73 1.81
CA ALA A 110 2.51 14.07 3.11
C ALA A 110 3.91 13.57 3.53
N LEU A 111 4.70 13.04 2.58
CA LEU A 111 6.07 12.60 2.82
C LEU A 111 7.01 13.78 3.09
N ASP A 112 6.83 14.90 2.38
CA ASP A 112 7.66 16.09 2.54
C ASP A 112 7.40 16.75 3.91
N ALA A 113 6.13 16.92 4.27
CA ALA A 113 5.75 17.41 5.61
C ALA A 113 6.23 16.49 6.75
N ALA A 114 6.29 15.17 6.52
CA ALA A 114 6.85 14.22 7.48
C ALA A 114 8.38 14.32 7.59
N ALA A 115 9.07 14.63 6.50
CA ALA A 115 10.52 14.78 6.44
C ALA A 115 11.03 16.07 7.09
N GLU A 116 10.17 17.09 7.21
CA GLU A 116 10.46 18.32 7.97
C GLU A 116 10.50 18.07 9.48
N ARG A 117 9.75 17.07 9.98
CA ARG A 117 9.57 16.79 11.41
C ARG A 117 10.55 15.77 11.99
N ALA A 118 11.25 15.02 11.13
CA ALA A 118 12.09 13.91 11.54
C ALA A 118 13.30 13.74 10.61
N PRO A 119 14.40 13.13 11.08
CA PRO A 119 15.58 12.91 10.25
C PRO A 119 15.32 11.98 9.06
N SER A 120 14.30 11.13 9.13
CA SER A 120 13.90 10.25 8.03
C SER A 120 12.40 9.93 8.09
N VAL A 121 11.87 9.43 6.97
CA VAL A 121 10.47 9.03 6.80
C VAL A 121 10.39 7.54 6.47
N VAL A 122 9.48 6.85 7.15
CA VAL A 122 9.03 5.50 6.81
C VAL A 122 7.67 5.63 6.11
N HIS A 123 7.60 5.18 4.87
CA HIS A 123 6.38 5.11 4.08
C HIS A 123 5.91 3.66 4.01
N VAL A 124 4.72 3.38 4.54
CA VAL A 124 4.07 2.06 4.48
C VAL A 124 2.81 2.14 3.63
N ALA A 125 2.84 1.53 2.45
CA ALA A 125 1.66 1.36 1.60
C ALA A 125 0.90 0.10 2.02
N VAL A 126 -0.36 0.24 2.40
CA VAL A 126 -1.18 -0.86 2.94
C VAL A 126 -2.04 -1.46 1.84
N HIS A 127 -1.76 -2.72 1.54
CA HIS A 127 -2.41 -3.53 0.53
C HIS A 127 -2.99 -4.82 1.11
N SER A 128 -3.78 -5.52 0.31
CA SER A 128 -4.22 -6.87 0.66
C SER A 128 -4.24 -7.78 -0.55
N PHE A 129 -4.06 -9.08 -0.30
CA PHE A 129 -4.04 -10.07 -1.36
C PHE A 129 -5.04 -11.20 -1.11
N THR A 130 -5.64 -11.70 -2.19
CA THR A 130 -6.47 -12.91 -2.15
C THR A 130 -5.62 -14.13 -1.76
N PRO A 131 -6.08 -15.01 -0.84
CA PRO A 131 -5.32 -16.18 -0.41
C PRO A 131 -5.12 -17.22 -1.53
N VAL A 132 -6.03 -17.25 -2.51
CA VAL A 132 -5.92 -18.11 -3.70
C VAL A 132 -5.95 -17.23 -4.93
N LEU A 133 -4.97 -17.38 -5.83
CA LEU A 133 -4.95 -16.73 -7.14
C LEU A 133 -4.66 -17.76 -8.21
N GLY A 134 -5.57 -17.91 -9.19
CA GLY A 134 -5.35 -18.82 -10.33
C GLY A 134 -5.21 -20.29 -9.94
N GLY A 135 -5.72 -20.70 -8.77
CA GLY A 135 -5.55 -22.05 -8.21
C GLY A 135 -4.39 -22.16 -7.21
N ASP A 136 -3.46 -21.21 -7.21
CA ASP A 136 -2.30 -21.25 -6.31
C ASP A 136 -2.64 -20.70 -4.92
N GLU A 137 -2.45 -21.53 -3.89
CA GLU A 137 -2.63 -21.16 -2.50
C GLU A 137 -1.40 -20.42 -1.94
N ARG A 138 -1.62 -19.21 -1.41
CA ARG A 138 -0.59 -18.38 -0.78
C ARG A 138 -0.55 -18.68 0.71
N ARG A 139 0.37 -19.55 1.12
CA ARG A 139 0.51 -20.04 2.51
C ARG A 139 1.26 -19.07 3.44
N PHE A 140 0.88 -17.80 3.43
CA PHE A 140 1.39 -16.78 4.36
C PHE A 140 0.33 -15.73 4.67
N ASP A 141 0.54 -14.99 5.75
CA ASP A 141 -0.46 -14.10 6.34
C ASP A 141 -0.12 -12.62 6.09
N VAL A 142 1.18 -12.28 6.09
CA VAL A 142 1.70 -10.93 5.85
C VAL A 142 2.89 -10.98 4.89
N GLY A 143 2.86 -10.12 3.86
CA GLY A 143 3.98 -9.84 2.97
C GLY A 143 4.62 -8.48 3.28
N LEU A 144 5.95 -8.43 3.32
CA LEU A 144 6.73 -7.20 3.48
C LEU A 144 7.52 -6.96 2.19
N LEU A 145 7.07 -6.03 1.37
CA LEU A 145 7.58 -5.78 0.04
C LEU A 145 8.45 -4.52 0.04
N TYR A 146 9.71 -4.65 -0.36
CA TYR A 146 10.69 -3.56 -0.33
C TYR A 146 11.80 -3.78 -1.37
N ASP A 147 12.68 -2.79 -1.61
CA ASP A 147 13.88 -3.03 -2.43
C ASP A 147 15.02 -3.58 -1.56
N PRO A 148 15.41 -4.87 -1.71
CA PRO A 148 16.45 -5.46 -0.88
C PRO A 148 17.85 -4.86 -1.11
N ARG A 149 18.05 -4.13 -2.22
CA ARG A 149 19.30 -3.41 -2.49
C ARG A 149 19.42 -2.12 -1.67
N ARG A 150 18.34 -1.65 -1.06
CA ARG A 150 18.35 -0.47 -0.18
C ARG A 150 18.50 -0.93 1.27
N ALA A 151 19.72 -0.83 1.78
CA ALA A 151 20.06 -1.31 3.13
C ALA A 151 19.13 -0.79 4.25
N PRO A 152 18.66 0.48 4.26
CA PRO A 152 17.67 0.94 5.24
C PRO A 152 16.34 0.18 5.18
N GLU A 153 15.84 -0.14 3.98
CA GLU A 153 14.59 -0.89 3.80
C GLU A 153 14.77 -2.36 4.22
N LEU A 154 15.89 -2.98 3.88
CA LEU A 154 16.22 -4.34 4.32
C LEU A 154 16.25 -4.44 5.85
N ARG A 155 16.94 -3.51 6.53
CA ARG A 155 17.00 -3.48 8.00
C ARG A 155 15.62 -3.28 8.61
N PHE A 156 14.84 -2.34 8.09
CA PHE A 156 13.49 -2.07 8.58
C PHE A 156 12.58 -3.30 8.42
N ALA A 157 12.60 -3.94 7.24
CA ALA A 157 11.78 -5.13 6.97
C ALA A 157 12.18 -6.33 7.86
N LEU A 158 13.47 -6.54 8.13
CA LEU A 158 13.94 -7.59 9.04
C LEU A 158 13.45 -7.36 10.48
N ARG A 159 13.57 -6.12 10.98
CA ARG A 159 13.09 -5.75 12.31
C ARG A 159 11.57 -5.88 12.42
N LEU A 160 10.83 -5.42 11.41
CA LEU A 160 9.37 -5.53 11.37
C LEU A 160 8.92 -7.00 11.30
N GLN A 161 9.60 -7.84 10.52
CA GLN A 161 9.33 -9.28 10.49
C GLN A 161 9.55 -9.94 11.87
N ALA A 162 10.65 -9.62 12.54
CA ALA A 162 10.93 -10.15 13.87
C ALA A 162 9.89 -9.68 14.91
N ALA A 163 9.59 -8.38 14.92
CA ALA A 163 8.59 -7.79 15.83
C ALA A 163 7.19 -8.37 15.60
N LEU A 164 6.76 -8.56 14.35
CA LEU A 164 5.47 -9.19 14.04
C LEU A 164 5.37 -10.62 14.58
N ARG A 165 6.43 -11.43 14.40
CA ARG A 165 6.48 -12.81 14.90
C ARG A 165 6.52 -12.89 16.42
N HIS A 166 7.11 -11.89 17.06
CA HIS A 166 7.13 -11.79 18.52
C HIS A 166 5.76 -11.40 19.07
N VAL A 167 5.13 -10.37 18.49
CA VAL A 167 3.81 -9.86 18.95
C VAL A 167 2.69 -10.86 18.70
N LEU A 168 2.72 -11.57 17.56
CA LEU A 168 1.73 -12.58 17.22
C LEU A 168 2.43 -13.88 16.80
N PRO A 169 2.78 -14.75 17.77
CA PRO A 169 3.35 -16.06 17.49
C PRO A 169 2.48 -16.87 16.54
N GLY A 170 3.11 -17.55 15.58
CA GLY A 170 2.43 -18.30 14.53
C GLY A 170 2.03 -17.48 13.29
N LEU A 171 2.16 -16.15 13.32
CA LEU A 171 1.92 -15.33 12.12
C LEU A 171 2.97 -15.60 11.04
N ARG A 172 2.53 -16.07 9.87
CA ARG A 172 3.43 -16.41 8.75
C ARG A 172 3.77 -15.15 7.97
N VAL A 173 4.88 -14.53 8.34
CA VAL A 173 5.39 -13.32 7.66
C VAL A 173 6.44 -13.69 6.62
N ARG A 174 6.25 -13.24 5.38
CA ARG A 174 7.20 -13.38 4.26
C ARG A 174 7.71 -12.01 3.80
N ARG A 175 8.94 -11.99 3.30
CA ARG A 175 9.57 -10.81 2.69
C ARG A 175 9.51 -10.99 1.17
N ASN A 176 9.19 -9.91 0.45
CA ASN A 176 9.13 -9.87 -1.01
C ASN A 176 8.25 -11.00 -1.60
N ALA A 177 7.13 -11.28 -0.93
CA ALA A 177 6.07 -12.18 -1.39
C ALA A 177 4.70 -11.53 -1.06
N PRO A 178 3.70 -11.60 -1.96
CA PRO A 178 3.69 -12.37 -3.21
C PRO A 178 4.45 -11.69 -4.37
N TYR A 179 4.90 -10.44 -4.19
CA TYR A 179 5.64 -9.68 -5.21
C TYR A 179 6.99 -9.22 -4.69
N ARG A 180 7.89 -8.86 -5.61
CA ARG A 180 9.26 -8.44 -5.26
C ARG A 180 9.34 -7.08 -4.56
N GLY A 181 8.31 -6.23 -4.58
CA GLY A 181 8.36 -4.88 -3.97
C GLY A 181 9.22 -3.85 -4.72
N VAL A 182 9.71 -4.20 -5.92
CA VAL A 182 10.51 -3.34 -6.81
C VAL A 182 9.81 -3.08 -8.16
N ALA A 183 8.52 -3.39 -8.24
CA ALA A 183 7.72 -3.07 -9.41
C ALA A 183 7.66 -1.55 -9.62
N ASP A 184 7.36 -1.15 -10.85
CA ASP A 184 7.14 0.25 -11.19
C ASP A 184 5.80 0.74 -10.60
N GLY A 185 5.85 1.08 -9.32
CA GLY A 185 4.74 1.55 -8.51
C GLY A 185 5.12 2.74 -7.62
N LEU A 186 4.18 3.19 -6.80
CA LEU A 186 4.28 4.43 -6.03
C LEU A 186 5.50 4.41 -5.10
N ALA A 187 5.68 3.34 -4.31
CA ALA A 187 6.82 3.20 -3.42
C ALA A 187 8.13 3.36 -4.19
N THR A 188 8.31 2.65 -5.31
CA THR A 188 9.51 2.73 -6.18
C THR A 188 9.74 4.13 -6.74
N ALA A 189 8.68 4.83 -7.17
CA ALA A 189 8.82 6.22 -7.61
C ALA A 189 9.32 7.12 -6.49
N MET A 190 8.75 7.01 -5.28
CA MET A 190 9.20 7.77 -4.11
C MET A 190 10.65 7.46 -3.71
N ARG A 191 11.13 6.21 -3.94
CA ARG A 191 12.55 5.84 -3.73
C ARG A 191 13.50 6.62 -4.64
N ARG A 192 13.08 6.95 -5.87
CA ARG A 192 13.89 7.68 -6.85
C ARG A 192 13.96 9.18 -6.54
N GLU A 193 12.90 9.71 -5.93
CA GLU A 193 12.80 11.11 -5.54
C GLU A 193 13.53 11.43 -4.23
N ARG A 194 13.89 10.42 -3.41
CA ARG A 194 14.39 10.62 -2.03
C ARG A 194 15.61 9.74 -1.73
N PRO A 195 16.67 10.30 -1.11
CA PRO A 195 17.88 9.54 -0.81
C PRO A 195 17.60 8.44 0.23
N ALA A 196 18.29 7.30 0.12
CA ALA A 196 18.05 6.13 0.96
C ALA A 196 18.19 6.40 2.46
N ARG A 197 19.08 7.33 2.85
CA ARG A 197 19.27 7.74 4.26
C ARG A 197 18.09 8.52 4.85
N ARG A 198 17.19 9.07 4.02
CA ARG A 198 16.04 9.89 4.45
C ARG A 198 14.70 9.18 4.26
N TYR A 199 14.64 8.08 3.49
CA TYR A 199 13.37 7.46 3.11
C TYR A 199 13.45 5.94 3.04
N VAL A 200 12.53 5.28 3.76
CA VAL A 200 12.27 3.84 3.73
C VAL A 200 10.88 3.63 3.14
N GLY A 201 10.78 2.93 2.01
CA GLY A 201 9.50 2.57 1.39
C GLY A 201 9.21 1.08 1.50
N LEU A 202 8.04 0.73 2.05
CA LEU A 202 7.59 -0.65 2.21
C LEU A 202 6.12 -0.79 1.81
N GLU A 203 5.77 -1.84 1.08
CA GLU A 203 4.37 -2.24 0.87
C GLU A 203 4.05 -3.38 1.86
N LEU A 204 3.01 -3.18 2.67
CA LEU A 204 2.48 -4.13 3.64
C LEU A 204 1.30 -4.86 3.01
N GLU A 205 1.49 -6.13 2.68
CA GLU A 205 0.50 -6.99 2.03
C GLU A 205 -0.19 -7.88 3.07
N LEU A 206 -1.47 -7.64 3.32
CA LEU A 206 -2.25 -8.37 4.32
C LEU A 206 -3.15 -9.43 3.66
N CYS A 207 -3.11 -10.67 4.13
CA CYS A 207 -3.95 -11.73 3.58
C CYS A 207 -5.44 -11.44 3.84
N GLN A 208 -6.27 -11.42 2.79
CA GLN A 208 -7.70 -11.11 2.91
C GLN A 208 -8.47 -12.09 3.82
N ALA A 209 -7.98 -13.34 3.99
CA ALA A 209 -8.56 -14.29 4.93
C ALA A 209 -8.49 -13.81 6.39
N TRP A 210 -7.50 -12.99 6.74
CA TRP A 210 -7.41 -12.34 8.05
C TRP A 210 -8.33 -11.13 8.15
N LEU A 211 -8.49 -10.39 7.06
CA LEU A 211 -9.27 -9.15 7.04
C LEU A 211 -10.79 -9.36 6.94
N ALA A 212 -11.20 -10.53 6.45
CA ALA A 212 -12.61 -10.88 6.24
C ALA A 212 -13.41 -11.03 7.54
N ARG A 213 -12.78 -11.44 8.65
CA ARG A 213 -13.45 -11.65 9.94
C ARG A 213 -12.97 -10.62 10.96
N ASP A 214 -13.91 -9.90 11.58
CA ASP A 214 -13.63 -8.76 12.45
C ASP A 214 -12.68 -9.08 13.63
N PRO A 215 -12.82 -10.20 14.37
CA PRO A 215 -11.85 -10.56 15.42
C PRO A 215 -10.43 -10.79 14.90
N LYS A 216 -10.29 -11.50 13.76
CA LYS A 216 -8.98 -11.75 13.14
C LYS A 216 -8.36 -10.46 12.60
N ARG A 217 -9.17 -9.61 11.98
CA ARG A 217 -8.74 -8.30 11.48
C ARG A 217 -8.22 -7.43 12.61
N ARG A 218 -8.96 -7.31 13.73
CA ARG A 218 -8.53 -6.54 14.90
C ARG A 218 -7.22 -7.08 15.48
N LEU A 219 -7.10 -8.40 15.61
CA LEU A 219 -5.87 -9.05 16.09
C LEU A 219 -4.67 -8.75 15.18
N LEU A 220 -4.82 -8.93 13.87
CA LEU A 220 -3.74 -8.66 12.90
C LEU A 220 -3.34 -7.19 12.88
N VAL A 221 -4.32 -6.28 12.83
CA VAL A 221 -4.06 -4.84 12.85
C VAL A 221 -3.36 -4.43 14.14
N LYS A 222 -3.77 -4.99 15.29
CA LYS A 222 -3.09 -4.73 16.57
C LYS A 222 -1.66 -5.25 16.58
N ALA A 223 -1.42 -6.42 15.99
CA ALA A 223 -0.08 -6.98 15.87
C ALA A 223 0.83 -6.08 15.01
N VAL A 224 0.32 -5.61 13.87
CA VAL A 224 1.04 -4.66 13.00
C VAL A 224 1.30 -3.33 13.70
N GLU A 225 0.32 -2.79 14.42
CA GLU A 225 0.47 -1.56 15.20
C GLU A 225 1.61 -1.67 16.21
N LEU A 226 1.58 -2.70 17.07
CA LEU A 226 2.60 -2.91 18.11
C LEU A 226 3.98 -3.15 17.50
N ALA A 227 4.06 -3.92 16.42
CA ALA A 227 5.32 -4.17 15.72
C ALA A 227 5.89 -2.89 15.11
N LEU A 228 5.07 -2.06 14.45
CA LEU A 228 5.51 -0.78 13.92
C LEU A 228 5.98 0.17 15.02
N ARG A 229 5.25 0.29 16.14
CA ARG A 229 5.69 1.11 17.28
C ARG A 229 7.06 0.68 17.79
N SER A 230 7.24 -0.62 18.00
CA SER A 230 8.51 -1.18 18.48
C SER A 230 9.67 -0.85 17.52
N VAL A 231 9.48 -1.07 16.22
CA VAL A 231 10.54 -0.83 15.23
C VAL A 231 10.83 0.66 15.03
N LEU A 232 9.81 1.52 15.05
CA LEU A 232 9.99 2.97 14.92
C LEU A 232 10.75 3.54 16.12
N ALA A 233 10.48 3.06 17.34
CA ALA A 233 11.20 3.47 18.55
C ALA A 233 12.68 3.03 18.55
N GLN A 234 13.02 1.88 17.96
CA GLN A 234 14.40 1.38 17.84
C GLN A 234 15.23 2.08 16.74
N ASN A 235 14.61 2.98 15.96
CA ASN A 235 15.28 3.79 14.94
C ASN A 235 15.47 5.26 15.38
N ALA A 236 15.15 5.59 16.64
CA ALA A 236 15.60 6.80 17.33
C ALA A 236 17.06 6.63 17.81
#